data_AF-A0A4Y9RF89-F1
#
_entry.id   AF-A0A4Y9RF89-F1
#
_cell.length_a   1.000
_cell.length_b   1.000
_cell.length_c   1.000
_cell.angle_alpha   90.00
_cell.angle_beta   90.00
_cell.angle_gamma   90.00
#
_symmetry.space_group_name_H-M   'P 1'
#
loop_
_entity.id
_entity.type
_entity.pdbx_description
1 polymer ?
#
loop_
_entity_poly.entity_id
_entity_poly.type
_entity_poly.pdbx_seq_one_letter_code
_entity_poly.pdbx_strand_id
1 'polypeptide(L)'
;MRVVMCAAAAALFVAGCDNGASAVETRERSGSTPGEGATLTATASFPEPQAAPVEKTAVTANRRETADAKVQRLYERNGAAFGARSADDYLKKVQDFTTRTPRDAETVKRPNGDTLIYQASTNTFAVVARDGTPRTMFKPNDGPTYWAEQKERAPTFGQRRSGQ
;
A
#
# COMPACT_ATOMS: atom_id res chain seq x y z
N MET A 1 31.10 -55.97 18.78
CA MET A 1 30.50 -57.07 19.58
C MET A 1 29.02 -56.74 19.83
N ARG A 2 28.18 -57.70 20.24
CA ARG A 2 26.74 -57.49 20.56
C ARG A 2 26.53 -56.96 21.99
N VAL A 3 25.28 -56.52 22.28
CA VAL A 3 24.53 -56.37 23.58
C VAL A 3 23.80 -54.99 23.59
N VAL A 4 22.48 -54.79 23.77
CA VAL A 4 21.31 -55.45 24.42
C VAL A 4 21.17 -55.07 25.91
N MET A 5 20.08 -54.51 26.45
CA MET A 5 18.74 -54.10 25.96
C MET A 5 18.45 -52.67 26.53
N CYS A 6 17.25 -52.08 26.74
CA CYS A 6 15.85 -52.52 26.71
C CYS A 6 14.91 -51.36 26.28
N ALA A 7 13.60 -51.54 26.47
CA ALA A 7 12.54 -50.57 26.13
C ALA A 7 12.10 -49.68 27.32
N ALA A 8 11.51 -48.53 27.01
CA ALA A 8 10.46 -47.88 27.79
C ALA A 8 9.64 -46.94 26.87
N ALA A 9 8.32 -46.92 27.01
CA ALA A 9 7.45 -46.00 26.28
C ALA A 9 6.84 -44.98 27.24
N ALA A 10 6.76 -43.71 26.82
CA ALA A 10 6.07 -42.65 27.54
C ALA A 10 5.39 -41.71 26.53
N ALA A 11 4.07 -41.88 26.34
CA ALA A 11 3.28 -40.97 25.52
C ALA A 11 2.87 -39.75 26.35
N LEU A 12 3.43 -38.58 26.03
CA LEU A 12 2.99 -37.31 26.61
C LEU A 12 2.01 -36.62 25.66
N PHE A 13 0.73 -36.67 26.03
CA PHE A 13 -0.29 -35.80 25.43
C PHE A 13 -0.02 -34.36 25.85
N VAL A 14 0.49 -33.54 24.94
CA VAL A 14 0.47 -32.08 25.10
C VAL A 14 -0.97 -31.62 24.87
N ALA A 15 -1.59 -31.04 25.89
CA ALA A 15 -2.93 -30.47 25.77
C ALA A 15 -2.90 -29.31 24.77
N GLY A 16 -3.68 -29.42 23.69
CA GLY A 16 -3.88 -28.32 22.76
C GLY A 16 -4.67 -27.20 23.44
N CYS A 17 -4.05 -26.03 23.59
CA CYS A 17 -4.73 -24.87 24.15
C CYS A 17 -5.84 -24.37 23.24
N ASP A 18 -6.88 -23.86 23.89
CA ASP A 18 -8.08 -23.22 23.35
C ASP A 18 -7.91 -22.51 21.98
N ASN A 19 -8.67 -22.99 20.98
CA ASN A 19 -9.03 -22.20 19.81
C ASN A 19 -10.56 -22.00 19.84
N GLY A 20 -11.01 -21.13 20.74
CA GLY A 20 -12.41 -20.80 20.95
C GLY A 20 -13.15 -20.50 19.66
N ALA A 21 -14.38 -20.99 19.56
CA ALA A 21 -15.20 -20.81 18.37
C ALA A 21 -15.63 -19.33 18.24
N SER A 22 -14.95 -18.59 17.37
CA SER A 22 -15.39 -17.28 16.90
C SER A 22 -16.71 -17.42 16.14
N ALA A 23 -17.81 -17.38 16.88
CA ALA A 23 -19.16 -17.40 16.35
C ALA A 23 -19.39 -16.14 15.48
N VAL A 24 -19.31 -16.31 14.17
CA VAL A 24 -19.78 -15.31 13.23
C VAL A 24 -21.30 -15.24 13.31
N GLU A 25 -21.82 -14.30 14.11
CA GLU A 25 -23.25 -14.03 14.20
C GLU A 25 -23.75 -13.51 12.84
N THR A 26 -24.16 -14.43 11.97
CA THR A 26 -24.85 -14.11 10.73
C THR A 26 -26.19 -13.51 11.11
N ARG A 27 -26.29 -12.17 11.06
CA ARG A 27 -27.52 -11.43 11.33
C ARG A 27 -28.63 -11.92 10.40
N GLU A 28 -29.47 -12.80 10.95
CA GLU A 28 -30.64 -13.35 10.28
C GLU A 28 -31.50 -12.22 9.72
N ARG A 29 -31.78 -12.28 8.41
CA ARG A 29 -32.75 -11.38 7.78
C ARG A 29 -34.14 -11.96 7.97
N SER A 30 -34.61 -11.93 9.22
CA SER A 30 -36.01 -12.19 9.55
C SER A 30 -36.89 -11.14 8.87
N GLY A 31 -37.48 -11.52 7.73
CA GLY A 31 -38.50 -10.74 7.06
C GLY A 31 -39.89 -11.03 7.61
N SER A 32 -40.81 -10.08 7.40
CA SER A 32 -42.26 -10.27 7.46
C SER A 32 -42.91 -10.54 8.82
N THR A 33 -43.22 -9.46 9.54
CA THR A 33 -44.60 -9.20 10.01
C THR A 33 -44.89 -7.70 10.01
N PRO A 34 -45.99 -7.23 9.38
CA PRO A 34 -46.46 -5.85 9.51
C PRO A 34 -47.36 -5.68 10.75
N GLY A 35 -47.34 -4.48 11.35
CA GLY A 35 -48.23 -4.09 12.44
C GLY A 35 -48.06 -2.61 12.83
N GLU A 36 -49.17 -1.93 13.10
CA GLU A 36 -49.30 -0.48 13.26
C GLU A 36 -48.49 0.16 14.41
N GLY A 37 -48.08 1.43 14.24
CA GLY A 37 -47.79 2.34 15.36
C GLY A 37 -46.90 3.55 15.05
N ALA A 38 -47.32 4.74 15.51
CA ALA A 38 -46.59 6.03 15.57
C ALA A 38 -45.92 6.53 14.26
N THR A 39 -46.45 7.50 13.50
CA THR A 39 -46.75 8.93 13.77
C THR A 39 -45.55 9.88 13.98
N LEU A 40 -45.72 11.11 13.47
CA LEU A 40 -44.91 12.32 13.66
C LEU A 40 -43.56 12.42 12.92
N THR A 41 -43.67 12.89 11.68
CA THR A 41 -42.86 13.95 11.04
C THR A 41 -41.65 14.47 11.82
N ALA A 42 -40.45 14.15 11.33
CA ALA A 42 -39.24 14.93 11.56
C ALA A 42 -38.58 15.24 10.22
N THR A 43 -38.67 16.49 9.77
CA THR A 43 -37.96 16.96 8.56
C THR A 43 -36.48 17.11 8.89
N ALA A 44 -35.76 15.99 8.86
CA ALA A 44 -34.30 16.00 8.83
C ALA A 44 -33.88 16.57 7.47
N SER A 45 -33.53 17.87 7.44
CA SER A 45 -32.85 18.46 6.30
C SER A 45 -31.53 17.72 6.10
N PHE A 46 -31.49 16.83 5.11
CA PHE A 46 -30.23 16.26 4.63
C PHE A 46 -29.34 17.44 4.22
N PRO A 47 -28.14 17.61 4.82
CA PRO A 47 -27.21 18.60 4.30
C PRO A 47 -26.86 18.18 2.87
N GLU A 48 -27.12 19.11 1.95
CA GLU A 48 -26.82 18.94 0.53
C GLU A 48 -25.36 18.46 0.38
N PRO A 49 -25.08 17.39 -0.39
CA PRO A 49 -23.73 16.85 -0.51
C PRO A 49 -22.86 17.84 -1.29
N GLN A 50 -22.27 18.79 -0.56
CA GLN A 50 -21.39 19.82 -1.10
C GLN A 50 -20.32 19.13 -1.94
N ALA A 51 -20.29 19.45 -3.23
CA ALA A 51 -19.42 18.79 -4.19
C ALA A 51 -17.96 18.98 -3.76
N ALA A 52 -17.34 17.91 -3.26
CA ALA A 52 -15.93 17.91 -2.90
C ALA A 52 -15.13 18.40 -4.11
N PRO A 53 -14.19 19.35 -3.93
CA PRO A 53 -13.32 19.79 -5.02
C PRO A 53 -12.68 18.58 -5.70
N VAL A 54 -12.70 18.55 -7.03
CA VAL A 54 -12.15 17.42 -7.80
C VAL A 54 -10.62 17.53 -7.79
N GLU A 55 -10.03 17.15 -6.65
CA GLU A 55 -8.59 17.17 -6.46
C GLU A 55 -7.92 16.21 -7.43
N LYS A 56 -6.88 16.71 -8.13
CA LYS A 56 -6.04 15.89 -9.00
C LYS A 56 -5.35 14.84 -8.14
N THR A 57 -5.62 13.56 -8.39
CA THR A 57 -5.21 12.46 -7.49
C THR A 57 -3.72 12.55 -7.11
N ALA A 58 -3.48 12.93 -5.86
CA ALA A 58 -2.17 13.18 -5.25
C ALA A 58 -1.12 12.10 -5.56
N VAL A 59 -1.58 10.84 -5.56
CA VAL A 59 -0.86 9.63 -5.93
C VAL A 59 -1.82 8.67 -6.64
N THR A 60 -1.27 7.72 -7.39
CA THR A 60 -2.04 6.70 -8.13
C THR A 60 -2.91 5.81 -7.20
N ALA A 61 -4.19 6.10 -7.07
CA ALA A 61 -5.18 5.31 -6.32
C ALA A 61 -5.55 3.99 -7.02
N ASN A 62 -6.31 3.11 -6.35
CA ASN A 62 -6.85 1.87 -6.91
C ASN A 62 -8.16 1.46 -6.18
N ARG A 63 -8.96 0.54 -6.72
CA ARG A 63 -10.26 0.10 -6.15
C ARG A 63 -10.19 -0.40 -4.68
N ARG A 64 -9.00 -0.72 -4.17
CA ARG A 64 -8.75 -1.21 -2.81
C ARG A 64 -8.08 -0.18 -1.88
N GLU A 65 -7.75 1.01 -2.36
CA GLU A 65 -6.98 2.01 -1.62
C GLU A 65 -7.20 3.43 -2.18
N THR A 66 -7.68 4.34 -1.34
CA THR A 66 -7.83 5.77 -1.68
C THR A 66 -6.47 6.45 -1.84
N ALA A 67 -6.44 7.62 -2.49
CA ALA A 67 -5.20 8.38 -2.63
C ALA A 67 -4.60 8.71 -1.24
N ASP A 68 -5.45 9.13 -0.31
CA ASP A 68 -5.08 9.59 1.04
C ASP A 68 -4.49 8.46 1.89
N ALA A 69 -5.14 7.29 1.91
CA ALA A 69 -4.63 6.10 2.59
C ALA A 69 -3.28 5.67 2.00
N LYS A 70 -3.11 5.80 0.68
CA LYS A 70 -1.82 5.55 0.02
C LYS A 70 -0.75 6.57 0.40
N VAL A 71 -1.08 7.86 0.49
CA VAL A 71 -0.14 8.90 0.94
C VAL A 71 0.27 8.63 2.38
N GLN A 72 -0.68 8.37 3.29
CA GLN A 72 -0.42 8.07 4.69
C GLN A 72 0.55 6.89 4.85
N ARG A 73 0.29 5.74 4.21
CA ARG A 73 1.19 4.58 4.24
C ARG A 73 2.58 4.87 3.63
N LEU A 74 2.65 5.72 2.60
CA LEU A 74 3.94 6.13 2.03
C LEU A 74 4.70 7.11 2.94
N TYR A 75 3.99 7.96 3.69
CA TYR A 75 4.56 8.82 4.71
C TYR A 75 5.09 8.02 5.90
N GLU A 76 4.30 7.11 6.46
CA GLU A 76 4.71 6.23 7.58
C GLU A 76 5.99 5.45 7.27
N ARG A 77 6.11 4.92 6.04
CA ARG A 77 7.28 4.12 5.63
C ARG A 77 8.52 4.93 5.24
N ASN A 78 8.36 6.14 4.71
CA ASN A 78 9.48 6.84 4.04
C ASN A 78 9.66 8.31 4.48
N GLY A 79 8.66 8.93 5.11
CA GLY A 79 8.61 10.37 5.42
C GLY A 79 9.75 10.86 6.31
N ALA A 80 10.11 10.07 7.33
CA ALA A 80 11.25 10.36 8.21
C ALA A 80 12.57 10.51 7.43
N ALA A 81 12.80 9.72 6.38
CA ALA A 81 14.01 9.79 5.55
C ALA A 81 14.12 11.10 4.73
N PHE A 82 13.03 11.86 4.62
CA PHE A 82 12.96 13.18 3.98
C PHE A 82 12.66 14.32 4.95
N GLY A 83 12.70 14.07 6.27
CA GLY A 83 12.36 15.05 7.30
C GLY A 83 10.92 15.60 7.19
N ALA A 84 10.01 14.81 6.62
CA ALA A 84 8.61 15.22 6.48
C ALA A 84 7.88 15.19 7.82
N ARG A 85 7.03 16.19 8.08
CA ARG A 85 6.30 16.34 9.36
C ARG A 85 4.87 15.80 9.33
N SER A 86 4.33 15.54 8.15
CA SER A 86 2.98 15.03 7.93
C SER A 86 2.87 14.31 6.59
N ALA A 87 1.73 13.64 6.35
CA ALA A 87 1.37 13.05 5.06
C ALA A 87 1.42 14.10 3.93
N ASP A 88 0.84 15.29 4.14
CA ASP A 88 0.83 16.40 3.17
C ASP A 88 2.22 16.97 2.91
N ASP A 89 3.04 17.15 3.94
CA ASP A 89 4.41 17.65 3.76
C ASP A 89 5.27 16.63 2.99
N TYR A 90 5.07 15.34 3.25
CA TYR A 90 5.68 14.28 2.46
C TYR A 90 5.18 14.26 1.02
N LEU A 91 3.86 14.31 0.81
CA LEU A 91 3.25 14.40 -0.52
C LEU A 91 3.78 15.59 -1.31
N LYS A 92 3.89 16.76 -0.66
CA LYS A 92 4.45 17.96 -1.27
C LYS A 92 5.90 17.73 -1.71
N LYS A 93 6.73 17.09 -0.89
CA LYS A 93 8.10 16.70 -1.29
C LYS A 93 8.12 15.69 -2.45
N VAL A 94 7.19 14.73 -2.50
CA VAL A 94 7.02 13.81 -3.63
C VAL A 94 6.68 14.56 -4.92
N GLN A 95 5.68 15.45 -4.88
CA GLN A 95 5.27 16.26 -6.03
C GLN A 95 6.40 17.20 -6.48
N ASP A 96 7.07 17.86 -5.53
CA ASP A 96 8.18 18.77 -5.82
C ASP A 96 9.34 18.02 -6.50
N PHE A 97 9.75 16.84 -6.01
CA PHE A 97 10.81 16.04 -6.64
C PHE A 97 10.43 15.48 -8.03
N THR A 98 9.17 15.08 -8.23
CA THR A 98 8.72 14.43 -9.47
C THR A 98 8.23 15.38 -10.57
N THR A 99 7.88 16.62 -10.22
CA THR A 99 7.51 17.67 -11.20
C THR A 99 8.66 18.63 -11.50
N ARG A 100 9.57 18.84 -10.54
CA ARG A 100 10.76 19.68 -10.67
C ARG A 100 12.04 18.84 -10.55
N THR A 101 12.09 17.77 -11.35
CA THR A 101 13.19 16.79 -11.41
C THR A 101 14.55 17.48 -11.41
N PRO A 102 15.44 17.18 -10.43
CA PRO A 102 16.77 17.78 -10.35
C PRO A 102 17.63 17.50 -11.58
N ARG A 103 18.52 18.44 -11.94
CA ARG A 103 19.41 18.31 -13.12
C ARG A 103 20.45 17.19 -13.00
N ASP A 104 20.74 16.76 -11.78
CA ASP A 104 21.63 15.66 -11.41
C ASP A 104 20.87 14.33 -11.19
N ALA A 105 19.57 14.27 -11.51
CA ALA A 105 18.79 13.04 -11.46
C ALA A 105 18.82 12.31 -12.81
N GLU A 106 19.19 11.03 -12.78
CA GLU A 106 19.01 10.12 -13.92
C GLU A 106 17.53 9.71 -14.03
N THR A 107 17.08 9.39 -15.25
CA THR A 107 15.72 8.86 -15.49
C THR A 107 15.73 7.71 -16.49
N VAL A 108 14.82 6.74 -16.31
CA VAL A 108 14.59 5.63 -17.24
C VAL A 108 13.10 5.35 -17.38
N LYS A 109 12.62 5.22 -18.62
CA LYS A 109 11.22 4.93 -18.94
C LYS A 109 11.02 3.43 -19.17
N ARG A 110 9.97 2.86 -18.56
CA ARG A 110 9.63 1.43 -18.65
C ARG A 110 8.63 1.17 -19.80
N PRO A 111 8.53 -0.06 -20.32
CA PRO A 111 7.58 -0.42 -21.39
C PRO A 111 6.11 -0.11 -21.06
N ASN A 112 5.71 -0.17 -19.78
CA ASN A 112 4.36 0.19 -19.34
C ASN A 112 4.09 1.71 -19.31
N GLY A 113 5.08 2.53 -19.66
CA GLY A 113 5.00 3.99 -19.71
C GLY A 113 5.35 4.71 -18.41
N ASP A 114 5.59 4.00 -17.30
CA ASP A 114 6.09 4.62 -16.07
C ASP A 114 7.53 5.13 -16.25
N THR A 115 7.88 6.21 -15.55
CA THR A 115 9.24 6.76 -15.48
C THR A 115 9.82 6.53 -14.09
N LEU A 116 11.04 5.99 -14.04
CA LEU A 116 11.87 5.92 -12.85
C LEU A 116 12.77 7.16 -12.80
N ILE A 117 12.99 7.70 -11.61
CA ILE A 117 13.85 8.88 -11.36
C ILE A 117 14.79 8.52 -10.21
N TYR A 118 16.09 8.80 -10.34
CA TYR A 118 17.07 8.62 -9.27
C TYR A 118 18.04 9.80 -9.19
N GLN A 119 18.12 10.45 -8.03
CA GLN A 119 19.10 11.49 -7.72
C GLN A 119 20.15 10.94 -6.75
N ALA A 120 21.39 10.81 -7.22
CA ALA A 120 22.48 10.23 -6.42
C ALA A 120 22.88 11.12 -5.22
N SER A 121 22.88 12.44 -5.40
CA SER A 121 23.34 13.42 -4.39
C SER A 121 22.54 13.41 -3.08
N THR A 122 21.24 13.10 -3.16
CA THR A 122 20.33 12.99 -2.00
C THR A 122 19.96 11.54 -1.66
N ASN A 123 20.43 10.59 -2.48
CA ASN A 123 19.97 9.21 -2.57
C ASN A 123 18.43 9.09 -2.66
N THR A 124 17.79 9.85 -3.56
CA THR A 124 16.33 9.84 -3.72
C THR A 124 15.92 9.06 -4.96
N PHE A 125 15.07 8.05 -4.80
CA PHE A 125 14.42 7.32 -5.89
C PHE A 125 12.92 7.62 -5.92
N ALA A 126 12.33 7.78 -7.11
CA ALA A 126 10.90 7.91 -7.30
C ALA A 126 10.39 7.16 -8.55
N VAL A 127 9.09 6.86 -8.54
CA VAL A 127 8.39 6.28 -9.70
C VAL A 127 7.18 7.16 -10.02
N VAL A 128 7.11 7.61 -11.26
CA VAL A 128 6.00 8.39 -11.83
C VAL A 128 5.26 7.52 -12.84
N ALA A 129 3.93 7.58 -12.84
CA ALA A 129 3.11 6.86 -13.82
C ALA A 129 3.06 7.59 -15.18
N ARG A 130 2.60 6.90 -16.23
CA ARG A 130 2.54 7.42 -17.62
C ARG A 130 1.78 8.75 -17.76
N ASP A 131 0.82 9.00 -16.89
CA ASP A 131 -0.03 10.20 -16.79
C ASP A 131 0.64 11.36 -16.02
N GLY A 132 1.83 11.15 -15.46
CA GLY A 132 2.51 12.11 -14.58
C GLY A 132 2.18 11.93 -13.10
N THR A 133 1.27 11.03 -12.72
CA THR A 133 0.87 10.84 -11.33
C THR A 133 1.94 10.07 -10.54
N PRO A 134 2.42 10.56 -9.38
CA PRO A 134 3.38 9.82 -8.57
C PRO A 134 2.85 8.45 -8.10
N ARG A 135 3.74 7.44 -8.08
CA ARG A 135 3.47 6.11 -7.52
C ARG A 135 4.12 5.90 -6.16
N THR A 136 5.38 6.36 -5.99
CA THR A 136 6.16 6.25 -4.75
C THR A 136 7.42 7.15 -4.81
N MET A 137 8.00 7.43 -3.65
CA MET A 137 9.34 8.00 -3.45
C MET A 137 9.96 7.33 -2.22
N PHE A 138 11.27 7.09 -2.21
CA PHE A 138 12.02 6.60 -1.03
C PHE A 138 13.53 6.79 -1.22
N LYS A 139 14.31 6.54 -0.17
CA LYS A 139 15.77 6.41 -0.26
C LYS A 139 16.13 4.92 -0.25
N PRO A 140 16.73 4.36 -1.31
CA PRO A 140 17.13 2.95 -1.32
C PRO A 140 18.36 2.73 -0.43
N ASN A 141 18.40 1.61 0.30
CA ASN A 141 19.51 1.26 1.17
C ASN A 141 20.82 1.15 0.39
N ASP A 142 20.77 0.46 -0.76
CA ASP A 142 21.92 0.13 -1.61
C ASP A 142 22.27 1.25 -2.61
N GLY A 143 21.61 2.40 -2.50
CA GLY A 143 21.96 3.64 -3.21
C GLY A 143 22.12 3.47 -4.74
N PRO A 144 23.29 3.85 -5.31
CA PRO A 144 23.56 3.69 -6.75
C PRO A 144 23.46 2.24 -7.26
N THR A 145 23.70 1.23 -6.41
CA THR A 145 23.54 -0.19 -6.78
C THR A 145 22.08 -0.53 -7.05
N TYR A 146 21.17 -0.06 -6.19
CA TYR A 146 19.73 -0.19 -6.42
C TYR A 146 19.32 0.46 -7.75
N TRP A 147 19.88 1.63 -8.08
CA TRP A 147 19.61 2.29 -9.35
C TRP A 147 20.14 1.51 -10.55
N ALA A 148 21.34 0.93 -10.48
CA ALA A 148 21.88 0.06 -11.53
C ALA A 148 20.94 -1.12 -11.81
N GLU A 149 20.47 -1.81 -10.77
CA GLU A 149 19.46 -2.87 -10.91
C GLU A 149 18.15 -2.38 -11.51
N GLN A 150 17.66 -1.19 -11.14
CA GLN A 150 16.44 -0.64 -11.73
C GLN A 150 16.62 -0.34 -13.23
N LYS A 151 17.82 0.09 -13.66
CA LYS A 151 18.14 0.28 -15.08
C LYS A 151 18.17 -1.05 -15.84
N GLU A 152 18.78 -2.09 -15.28
CA GLU A 152 18.83 -3.44 -15.88
C GLU A 152 17.43 -4.08 -16.00
N ARG A 153 16.61 -3.95 -14.95
CA ARG A 153 15.26 -4.56 -14.88
C ARG A 153 14.20 -3.75 -15.65
N ALA A 154 14.47 -2.50 -16.04
CA ALA A 154 13.47 -1.64 -16.68
C ALA A 154 12.96 -2.14 -18.05
N PRO A 155 13.79 -2.63 -19.00
CA PRO A 155 13.33 -3.07 -20.33
C PRO A 155 12.41 -4.30 -20.30
N THR A 156 12.56 -5.17 -19.30
CA THR A 156 11.75 -6.37 -19.10
C THR A 156 10.57 -6.16 -18.14
N PHE A 157 10.42 -4.97 -17.56
CA PHE A 157 9.39 -4.70 -16.56
C PHE A 157 7.98 -4.88 -17.11
N GLY A 158 7.18 -5.71 -16.44
CA GLY A 158 5.80 -6.02 -16.82
C GLY A 158 5.66 -7.01 -17.97
N GLN A 159 6.77 -7.44 -18.60
CA GLN A 159 6.74 -8.60 -19.47
C GLN A 159 6.39 -9.84 -18.63
N ARG A 160 5.42 -10.63 -19.08
CA ARG A 160 5.15 -11.93 -18.47
C ARG A 160 6.34 -12.81 -18.84
N ARG A 161 6.94 -13.52 -17.87
CA ARG A 161 7.94 -14.53 -18.20
C ARG A 161 7.25 -15.67 -18.95
N SER A 162 7.39 -15.65 -20.28
CA SER A 162 7.11 -16.79 -21.15
C SER A 162 7.81 -18.01 -20.57
N GLY A 163 7.10 -19.14 -20.49
CA GLY A 163 7.52 -20.28 -19.67
C GLY A 163 8.90 -20.82 -20.03
N GLN A 164 9.70 -21.07 -18.98
CA GLN A 164 10.63 -22.18 -18.89
C GLN A 164 10.01 -23.20 -17.94
#